data_AF-A0A2Z4C293-F1
#
_entry.id   AF-A0A2Z4C293-F1
#
_cell.length_a   1.000
_cell.length_b   1.000
_cell.length_c   1.000
_cell.angle_alpha   90.00
_cell.angle_beta   90.00
_cell.angle_gamma   90.00
#
_symmetry.space_group_name_H-M   'P 1'
#
loop_
_entity.id
_entity.type
_entity.pdbx_description
1 polymer ?
#
loop_
_entity_poly.entity_id
_entity_poly.type
_entity_poly.pdbx_seq_one_letter_code
_entity_poly.pdbx_strand_id
1 'polypeptide(L)'
;MILKMTNPLPGPGRSKGFIIISIVLVCILVRLLLGVLVLPLSESGCGVEDICRHNNSLTNILLSRIGLADGRLQGSGKAVNASMKQVCYYDIPRSYKSGGDLTPRELDAALCTHIVISSATIRNNTIAPLSEEDIIIYKEVVSLKSQNSDLRVLLCLANGFPALVRDQNAVALFAFNAHQFLV
;
A
#
# COMPACT_ATOMS: atom_id res chain seq x y z
N MET A 1 33.05 53.93 -61.66
CA MET A 1 33.33 52.55 -62.10
C MET A 1 34.24 51.96 -61.03
N ILE A 2 33.89 51.00 -60.16
CA ILE A 2 32.81 50.01 -60.04
C ILE A 2 32.49 49.89 -58.54
N LEU A 3 31.19 49.86 -58.18
CA LEU A 3 30.73 49.41 -56.86
C LEU A 3 30.64 47.88 -56.87
N LYS A 4 31.23 47.26 -55.85
CA LYS A 4 31.10 45.84 -55.52
C LYS A 4 30.44 45.77 -54.15
N MET A 5 29.35 45.02 -54.01
CA MET A 5 29.06 44.18 -52.83
C MET A 5 27.73 43.44 -53.04
N THR A 6 27.88 42.13 -53.28
CA THR A 6 26.86 41.08 -53.23
C THR A 6 26.73 40.55 -51.80
N ASN A 7 25.53 40.57 -51.23
CA ASN A 7 24.75 39.42 -50.74
C ASN A 7 23.66 39.86 -49.73
N PRO A 8 22.49 39.17 -49.69
CA PRO A 8 21.27 39.67 -49.06
C PRO A 8 21.16 39.36 -47.56
N LEU A 9 20.40 40.23 -46.87
CA LEU A 9 20.14 40.28 -45.43
C LEU A 9 19.27 39.11 -44.90
N PRO A 10 19.45 38.66 -43.65
CA PRO A 10 18.53 37.76 -42.97
C PRO A 10 17.35 38.54 -42.35
N GLY A 11 16.14 37.99 -42.46
CA GLY A 11 14.89 38.57 -41.95
C GLY A 11 14.73 38.49 -40.41
N PRO A 12 13.70 39.16 -39.86
CA PRO A 12 13.55 39.37 -38.42
C PRO A 12 13.05 38.11 -37.69
N GLY A 13 13.87 37.61 -36.75
CA GLY A 13 13.54 36.51 -35.85
C GLY A 13 12.61 36.94 -34.71
N ARG A 14 11.45 36.26 -34.60
CA ARG A 14 10.44 36.44 -33.54
C ARG A 14 10.96 35.84 -32.23
N SER A 15 11.03 36.64 -31.16
CA SER A 15 11.63 36.23 -29.89
C SER A 15 10.87 35.05 -29.23
N LYS A 16 11.56 33.95 -28.96
CA LYS A 16 11.01 32.77 -28.27
C LYS A 16 10.89 32.97 -26.75
N GLY A 17 11.51 34.02 -26.19
CA GLY A 17 11.50 34.30 -24.74
C GLY A 17 10.18 34.85 -24.20
N PHE A 18 9.47 35.68 -24.99
CA PHE A 18 8.21 36.31 -24.53
C PHE A 18 7.05 35.32 -24.36
N ILE A 19 7.02 34.27 -25.18
CA ILE A 19 5.95 33.26 -25.13
C ILE A 19 6.10 32.38 -23.88
N ILE A 20 7.33 32.02 -23.51
CA ILE A 20 7.61 31.17 -22.34
C ILE A 20 7.27 31.93 -21.05
N ILE A 21 7.64 33.21 -20.95
CA ILE A 21 7.31 34.05 -19.79
C ILE A 21 5.79 34.18 -19.63
N SER A 22 5.05 34.35 -20.74
CA SER A 22 3.58 34.41 -20.71
C SER A 22 2.94 33.10 -20.25
N ILE A 23 3.46 31.94 -20.68
CA ILE A 23 2.94 30.63 -20.26
C ILE A 23 3.21 30.39 -18.76
N VAL A 24 4.41 30.70 -18.27
CA VAL A 24 4.77 30.53 -16.85
C VAL A 24 3.88 31.43 -15.97
N LEU A 25 3.66 32.68 -16.38
CA LEU A 25 2.81 33.62 -15.64
C LEU A 25 1.34 33.17 -15.62
N VAL A 26 0.83 32.66 -16.75
CA VAL A 26 -0.52 32.07 -16.84
C VAL A 26 -0.63 30.83 -15.96
N CYS A 27 0.36 29.92 -15.94
CA CYS A 27 0.34 28.75 -15.06
C CYS A 27 0.37 29.12 -13.56
N ILE A 28 1.14 30.14 -13.18
CA ILE A 28 1.19 30.62 -11.79
C ILE A 28 -0.15 31.25 -11.41
N LEU A 29 -0.72 32.11 -12.26
CA LEU A 29 -2.04 32.71 -12.05
C LEU A 29 -3.15 31.64 -11.98
N VAL A 30 -3.13 30.64 -12.85
CA VAL A 30 -4.07 29.51 -12.84
C VAL A 30 -3.91 28.68 -11.56
N ARG A 31 -2.69 28.46 -11.06
CA ARG A 31 -2.47 27.79 -9.76
C ARG A 31 -2.90 28.64 -8.56
N LEU A 32 -2.73 29.96 -8.60
CA LEU A 32 -3.23 30.87 -7.57
C LEU A 32 -4.75 31.00 -7.59
N LEU A 33 -5.37 30.98 -8.77
CA LEU A 33 -6.83 31.06 -8.94
C LEU A 33 -7.54 29.73 -8.65
N LEU A 34 -6.97 28.58 -9.04
CA LEU A 34 -7.53 27.25 -8.70
C LEU A 34 -7.11 26.74 -7.32
N GLY A 35 -5.95 27.17 -6.79
CA GLY A 35 -5.41 26.71 -5.50
C GLY A 35 -6.16 27.24 -4.27
N VAL A 36 -7.08 28.19 -4.45
CA VAL A 36 -7.92 28.72 -3.36
C VAL A 36 -9.26 27.97 -3.23
N LEU A 37 -9.69 27.23 -4.27
CA LEU A 37 -10.93 26.46 -4.23
C LEU A 37 -10.76 25.04 -3.68
N VAL A 38 -9.52 24.54 -3.63
CA VAL A 38 -9.21 23.30 -2.92
C VAL A 38 -8.90 23.67 -1.48
N LEU A 39 -9.97 23.76 -0.67
CA LEU A 39 -9.86 23.55 0.78
C LEU A 39 -8.92 22.36 1.00
N PRO A 40 -8.04 22.39 2.01
CA PRO A 40 -7.30 21.19 2.39
C PRO A 40 -8.37 20.19 2.85
N LEU A 41 -8.85 19.36 1.95
CA LEU A 41 -9.41 18.08 2.31
C LEU A 41 -8.26 17.43 3.07
N SER A 42 -8.45 17.37 4.38
CA SER A 42 -7.79 16.46 5.29
C SER A 42 -7.26 15.27 4.48
N GLU A 43 -5.95 15.18 4.32
CA GLU A 43 -5.33 13.91 4.02
C GLU A 43 -5.52 13.04 5.26
N SER A 44 -6.76 12.60 5.50
CA SER A 44 -7.01 11.27 6.04
C SER A 44 -6.75 10.28 4.90
N GLY A 45 -5.55 10.33 4.32
CA GLY A 45 -5.03 9.19 3.60
C GLY A 45 -4.75 8.16 4.67
N CYS A 46 -5.63 7.18 4.83
CA CYS A 46 -5.30 5.96 5.56
C CYS A 46 -4.10 5.36 4.84
N GLY A 47 -2.90 5.63 5.33
CA GLY A 47 -1.68 5.08 4.77
C GLY A 47 -1.71 3.57 4.90
N VAL A 48 -0.90 2.85 4.12
CA VAL A 48 -0.66 1.42 4.36
C VAL A 48 -0.17 1.14 5.80
N GLU A 49 0.46 2.12 6.44
CA GLU A 49 0.81 2.09 7.87
C GLU A 49 -0.41 2.21 8.81
N ASP A 50 -1.49 2.88 8.39
CA ASP A 50 -2.73 3.04 9.16
C ASP A 50 -3.67 1.84 9.01
N ILE A 51 -3.56 1.05 7.92
CA ILE A 51 -4.35 -0.19 7.76
C ILE A 51 -4.09 -1.17 8.91
N CYS A 52 -2.82 -1.30 9.34
CA CYS A 52 -2.47 -2.21 10.43
C CYS A 52 -2.53 -1.55 11.83
N ARG A 53 -2.74 -0.23 11.90
CA ARG A 53 -2.77 0.52 13.18
C ARG A 53 -4.17 0.97 13.59
N HIS A 54 -5.10 1.07 12.65
CA HIS A 54 -6.38 1.75 12.84
C HIS A 54 -7.56 0.79 12.67
N ASN A 55 -7.74 -0.18 13.57
CA ASN A 55 -9.03 -0.88 13.74
C ASN A 55 -9.20 -1.55 15.11
N ASN A 56 -9.08 -0.78 16.19
CA ASN A 56 -9.44 -1.23 17.54
C ASN A 56 -10.95 -1.08 17.81
N SER A 57 -11.80 -1.80 17.06
CA SER A 57 -13.24 -1.83 17.31
C SER A 57 -13.69 -3.22 17.75
N LEU A 58 -13.59 -3.48 19.06
CA LEU A 58 -14.36 -4.40 19.93
C LEU A 58 -14.52 -5.89 19.53
N THR A 59 -14.06 -6.32 18.37
CA THR A 59 -13.93 -7.72 17.97
C THR A 59 -12.54 -7.87 17.38
N ASN A 60 -11.69 -8.74 17.92
CA ASN A 60 -10.30 -8.96 17.48
C ASN A 60 -10.15 -9.45 16.02
N ILE A 61 -11.23 -9.37 15.22
CA ILE A 61 -11.28 -9.61 13.79
C ILE A 61 -11.95 -8.43 13.09
N LEU A 62 -11.22 -7.72 12.24
CA LEU A 62 -11.83 -6.85 11.24
C LEU A 62 -12.17 -7.66 10.00
N LEU A 63 -13.44 -7.68 9.61
CA LEU A 63 -13.91 -8.28 8.37
C LEU A 63 -13.93 -7.25 7.25
N SER A 64 -13.05 -7.40 6.28
CA SER A 64 -13.09 -6.65 5.02
C SER A 64 -13.54 -7.56 3.88
N ARG A 65 -14.56 -7.12 3.14
CA ARG A 65 -15.08 -7.83 1.96
C ARG A 65 -14.50 -7.18 0.73
N ILE A 66 -13.55 -7.84 0.07
CA ILE A 66 -12.95 -7.35 -1.17
C ILE A 66 -13.52 -8.17 -2.33
N GLY A 67 -14.35 -7.51 -3.15
CA GLY A 67 -14.79 -8.05 -4.43
C GLY A 67 -13.77 -7.72 -5.51
N LEU A 68 -12.99 -8.70 -5.95
CA LEU A 68 -12.11 -8.56 -7.12
C LEU A 68 -12.96 -8.78 -8.38
N ALA A 69 -13.48 -7.70 -8.95
CA ALA A 69 -13.97 -7.71 -10.33
C ALA A 69 -12.74 -7.59 -11.25
N ASP A 70 -12.44 -8.64 -12.00
CA ASP A 70 -11.39 -8.60 -13.03
C ASP A 70 -11.81 -7.60 -14.12
N GLY A 71 -11.03 -6.54 -14.28
CA GLY A 71 -11.32 -5.42 -15.16
C GLY A 71 -11.16 -5.81 -16.63
N ARG A 72 -12.20 -6.40 -17.22
CA ARG A 72 -12.34 -6.49 -18.67
C ARG A 72 -13.72 -5.98 -19.09
N LEU A 73 -13.71 -4.90 -19.88
CA LEU A 73 -14.91 -4.27 -20.42
C LEU A 73 -15.83 -5.29 -21.09
N GLN A 74 -17.12 -5.09 -20.79
CA GLN A 74 -18.25 -5.95 -21.10
C GLN A 74 -18.34 -6.29 -22.60
N GLY A 75 -18.58 -7.59 -22.86
CA GLY A 75 -19.05 -8.10 -24.14
C GLY A 75 -19.70 -9.47 -23.91
N SER A 76 -21.04 -9.48 -23.87
CA SER A 76 -21.93 -10.65 -23.95
C SER A 76 -21.70 -11.83 -22.98
N GLY A 77 -22.54 -11.92 -21.94
CA GLY A 77 -23.11 -13.20 -21.52
C GLY A 77 -22.22 -14.28 -20.89
N LYS A 78 -21.20 -13.92 -20.10
CA LYS A 78 -20.52 -14.89 -19.23
C LYS A 78 -20.70 -14.47 -17.77
N ALA A 79 -21.34 -15.31 -16.96
CA ALA A 79 -21.36 -15.14 -15.51
C ALA A 79 -19.92 -15.10 -15.02
N VAL A 80 -19.44 -13.92 -14.64
CA VAL A 80 -18.17 -13.79 -13.93
C VAL A 80 -18.43 -14.42 -12.57
N ASN A 81 -17.93 -15.64 -12.38
CA ASN A 81 -17.94 -16.27 -11.07
C ASN A 81 -16.87 -15.56 -10.24
N ALA A 82 -17.19 -14.36 -9.76
CA ALA A 82 -16.33 -13.56 -8.92
C ALA A 82 -16.21 -14.28 -7.56
N SER A 83 -15.06 -14.94 -7.35
CA SER A 83 -14.70 -15.49 -6.05
C SER A 83 -14.52 -14.33 -5.07
N MET A 84 -15.55 -14.10 -4.25
CA MET A 84 -15.52 -13.08 -3.21
C MET A 84 -14.43 -13.43 -2.18
N LYS A 85 -13.57 -12.47 -1.86
CA LYS A 85 -12.54 -12.64 -0.82
C LYS A 85 -13.00 -11.99 0.47
N GLN A 86 -13.15 -12.80 1.52
CA GLN A 86 -13.30 -12.33 2.89
C GLN A 86 -11.92 -12.30 3.54
N VAL A 87 -11.43 -11.11 3.87
CA VAL A 87 -10.10 -10.86 4.44
C VAL A 87 -10.29 -10.42 5.89
N CYS A 88 -9.70 -11.17 6.81
CA CYS A 88 -9.82 -11.01 8.24
C CYS A 88 -8.48 -10.54 8.81
N TYR A 89 -8.48 -9.48 9.60
CA TYR A 89 -7.29 -9.07 10.33
C TYR A 89 -7.31 -9.70 11.71
N TYR A 90 -6.22 -10.37 12.11
CA TYR A 90 -6.08 -10.95 13.45
C TYR A 90 -5.03 -10.17 14.23
N ASP A 91 -5.49 -9.37 15.19
CA ASP A 91 -4.62 -8.64 16.11
C ASP A 91 -4.23 -9.53 17.29
N ILE A 92 -2.93 -9.68 17.53
CA ILE A 92 -2.42 -10.53 18.61
C ILE A 92 -2.79 -9.90 19.97
N PRO A 93 -3.51 -10.60 20.86
CA PRO A 93 -3.85 -10.09 22.18
C PRO A 93 -2.58 -9.82 23.00
N ARG A 94 -2.40 -8.58 23.47
CA ARG A 94 -1.21 -8.16 24.24
C ARG A 94 -1.39 -8.22 25.74
N SER A 95 -2.62 -8.33 26.22
CA SER A 95 -2.92 -8.45 27.64
C SER A 95 -4.04 -9.45 27.82
N TYR A 96 -3.78 -10.56 28.49
CA TYR A 96 -4.77 -11.57 28.86
C TYR A 96 -5.67 -11.04 29.99
N LYS A 97 -6.39 -9.95 29.74
CA LYS A 97 -7.31 -9.38 30.73
C LYS A 97 -8.67 -10.06 30.58
N SER A 98 -8.88 -11.05 31.44
CA SER A 98 -10.19 -11.60 31.81
C SER A 98 -11.11 -11.98 30.63
N GLY A 99 -10.79 -13.11 29.97
CA GLY A 99 -11.80 -14.00 29.38
C GLY A 99 -12.55 -13.53 28.13
N GLY A 100 -12.04 -12.52 27.42
CA GLY A 100 -12.65 -12.02 26.17
C GLY A 100 -11.73 -12.01 24.94
N ASP A 101 -10.46 -12.42 25.09
CA ASP A 101 -9.49 -12.41 24.00
C ASP A 101 -9.69 -13.63 23.10
N LEU A 102 -9.79 -13.38 21.79
CA LEU A 102 -9.98 -14.42 20.80
C LEU A 102 -8.65 -15.12 20.51
N THR A 103 -8.55 -16.38 20.90
CA THR A 103 -7.37 -17.19 20.63
C THR A 103 -7.39 -17.71 19.18
N PRO A 104 -6.22 -18.05 18.59
CA PRO A 104 -6.19 -18.61 17.24
C PRO A 104 -7.02 -19.89 17.09
N ARG A 105 -7.21 -20.64 18.18
CA ARG A 105 -7.98 -21.89 18.20
C ARG A 105 -9.49 -21.68 18.10
N GLU A 106 -9.96 -20.48 18.44
CA GLU A 106 -11.37 -20.10 18.37
C GLU A 106 -11.73 -19.48 17.01
N LEU A 107 -10.75 -19.29 16.12
CA LEU A 107 -10.99 -18.83 14.75
C LEU A 107 -11.61 -19.95 13.91
N ASP A 108 -12.79 -19.68 13.36
CA ASP A 108 -13.39 -20.53 12.32
C ASP A 108 -12.60 -20.37 11.00
N ALA A 109 -11.90 -21.43 10.60
CA ALA A 109 -11.09 -21.47 9.39
C ALA A 109 -11.90 -21.28 8.09
N ALA A 110 -13.23 -21.48 8.11
CA ALA A 110 -14.11 -21.29 6.96
C ALA A 110 -14.66 -19.86 6.85
N LEU A 111 -14.58 -19.06 7.92
CA LEU A 111 -15.12 -17.69 7.94
C LEU A 111 -14.36 -16.76 6.99
N CYS A 112 -13.06 -16.97 6.83
CA CYS A 112 -12.16 -16.09 6.10
C CYS A 112 -11.50 -16.84 4.96
N THR A 113 -11.36 -16.17 3.81
CA THR A 113 -10.51 -16.68 2.72
C THR A 113 -9.03 -16.30 2.94
N HIS A 114 -8.80 -15.18 3.63
CA HIS A 114 -7.48 -14.67 3.97
C HIS A 114 -7.48 -14.20 5.42
N ILE A 115 -6.43 -14.53 6.17
CA ILE A 115 -6.16 -13.95 7.49
C ILE A 115 -4.86 -13.15 7.40
N VAL A 116 -4.89 -11.89 7.83
CA VAL A 116 -3.74 -10.99 7.94
C VAL A 116 -3.42 -10.84 9.42
N ILE A 117 -2.29 -11.41 9.86
CA ILE A 117 -1.86 -11.29 11.26
C ILE A 117 -1.20 -9.93 11.46
N SER A 118 -1.60 -9.22 12.51
CA SER A 118 -1.07 -7.92 12.88
C SER A 118 -0.46 -7.98 14.29
N SER A 119 0.84 -7.72 14.48
CA SER A 119 1.84 -7.28 13.49
C SER A 119 3.26 -7.70 13.86
N ALA A 120 4.14 -7.72 12.86
CA ALA A 120 5.59 -7.79 13.01
C ALA A 120 6.26 -6.45 12.63
N THR A 121 7.58 -6.37 12.77
CA THR A 121 8.40 -5.20 12.42
C THR A 121 9.55 -5.60 11.51
N ILE A 122 10.14 -4.62 10.81
CA ILE A 122 11.40 -4.79 10.12
C ILE A 122 12.54 -4.42 11.08
N ARG A 123 13.52 -5.30 11.22
CA ARG A 123 14.73 -5.07 12.02
C ARG A 123 15.91 -5.74 11.34
N ASN A 124 17.04 -5.04 11.20
CA ASN A 124 18.25 -5.57 10.57
C ASN A 124 17.99 -6.21 9.19
N ASN A 125 17.18 -5.55 8.36
CA ASN A 125 16.80 -6.04 7.03
C ASN A 125 16.14 -7.42 7.04
N THR A 126 15.44 -7.78 8.11
CA THR A 126 14.62 -9.00 8.19
C THR A 126 13.29 -8.71 8.89
N ILE A 127 12.34 -9.64 8.75
CA ILE A 127 11.11 -9.67 9.55
C ILE A 127 11.49 -10.07 10.97
N ALA A 128 11.03 -9.31 11.95
CA ALA A 128 11.18 -9.60 13.36
C ALA A 128 9.82 -9.52 14.04
N PRO A 129 9.48 -10.49 14.91
CA PRO A 129 8.27 -10.40 15.72
C PRO A 129 8.38 -9.24 16.74
N LEU A 130 7.26 -8.78 17.28
CA LEU A 130 7.28 -7.73 18.31
C LEU A 130 7.61 -8.32 19.69
N SER A 131 7.24 -9.57 19.96
CA SER A 131 7.73 -10.38 21.07
C SER A 131 8.01 -11.84 20.65
N GLU A 132 8.75 -12.60 21.44
CA GLU A 132 9.07 -13.99 21.11
C GLU A 132 7.81 -14.89 21.06
N GLU A 133 6.83 -14.58 21.90
CA GLU A 133 5.55 -15.30 21.98
C GLU A 133 4.70 -15.13 20.71
N ASP A 134 4.85 -14.01 19.99
CA ASP A 134 4.12 -13.76 18.75
C ASP A 134 4.39 -14.88 17.71
N ILE A 135 5.59 -15.50 17.73
CA ILE A 135 5.93 -16.63 16.84
C ILE A 135 5.00 -17.82 17.08
N ILE A 136 4.61 -18.08 18.32
CA ILE A 136 3.70 -19.18 18.66
C ILE A 136 2.34 -18.89 18.04
N ILE A 137 1.85 -17.67 18.19
CA ILE A 137 0.57 -17.23 17.62
C ILE A 137 0.58 -17.29 16.09
N TYR A 138 1.69 -16.90 15.44
CA TYR A 138 1.82 -17.05 13.98
C TYR A 138 1.65 -18.49 13.53
N LYS A 139 2.30 -19.43 14.22
CA LYS A 139 2.21 -20.86 13.91
C LYS A 139 0.80 -21.40 14.15
N GLU A 140 0.14 -20.98 15.22
CA GLU A 140 -1.24 -21.41 15.51
C GLU A 140 -2.22 -20.90 14.44
N VAL A 141 -2.15 -19.65 14.01
CA VAL A 141 -3.00 -19.13 12.93
C VAL A 141 -2.70 -19.85 11.60
N VAL A 142 -1.42 -20.11 11.28
CA VAL A 142 -1.04 -20.89 10.09
C VAL A 142 -1.59 -22.32 10.14
N SER A 143 -1.68 -22.92 11.34
CA SER A 143 -2.20 -24.28 11.52
C SER A 143 -3.68 -24.44 11.15
N LEU A 144 -4.46 -23.35 11.10
CA LEU A 144 -5.85 -23.36 10.64
C LEU A 144 -5.99 -23.84 9.19
N LYS A 145 -4.90 -23.78 8.40
CA LYS A 145 -4.86 -24.34 7.05
C LYS A 145 -5.07 -25.86 7.01
N SER A 146 -4.89 -26.56 8.14
CA SER A 146 -5.24 -27.99 8.25
C SER A 146 -6.75 -28.23 8.24
N GLN A 147 -7.55 -27.24 8.66
CA GLN A 147 -9.01 -27.29 8.66
C GLN A 147 -9.60 -26.74 7.35
N ASN A 148 -8.94 -25.73 6.77
CA ASN A 148 -9.30 -25.18 5.46
C ASN A 148 -8.05 -24.99 4.60
N SER A 149 -7.80 -25.90 3.65
CA SER A 149 -6.61 -25.87 2.78
C SER A 149 -6.57 -24.66 1.82
N ASP A 150 -7.72 -24.03 1.55
CA ASP A 150 -7.81 -22.85 0.68
C ASP A 150 -7.50 -21.54 1.41
N LEU A 151 -7.43 -21.58 2.75
CA LEU A 151 -7.12 -20.44 3.60
C LEU A 151 -5.71 -19.91 3.30
N ARG A 152 -5.62 -18.60 3.09
CA ARG A 152 -4.34 -17.87 2.95
C ARG A 152 -4.04 -17.10 4.22
N VAL A 153 -2.79 -17.16 4.67
CA VAL A 153 -2.33 -16.42 5.86
C VAL A 153 -1.22 -15.47 5.43
N LEU A 154 -1.33 -14.22 5.82
CA LEU A 154 -0.37 -13.15 5.57
C LEU A 154 0.07 -12.54 6.91
N LEU A 155 1.26 -11.95 6.93
CA LEU A 155 1.78 -11.23 8.09
C LEU A 155 1.95 -9.75 7.73
N CYS A 156 1.31 -8.86 8.50
CA CYS A 156 1.52 -7.42 8.35
C CYS A 156 2.82 -6.97 9.04
N LEU A 157 3.52 -6.04 8.40
CA LEU A 157 4.66 -5.32 8.96
C LEU A 157 4.23 -3.88 9.25
N ALA A 158 4.36 -3.45 10.50
CA ALA A 158 3.88 -2.14 10.92
C ALA A 158 4.97 -1.05 10.99
N ASN A 159 6.24 -1.44 11.21
CA ASN A 159 7.33 -0.49 11.45
C ASN A 159 8.63 -0.90 10.73
N GLY A 160 9.57 0.04 10.64
CA GLY A 160 10.93 -0.17 10.13
C GLY A 160 11.13 0.16 8.64
N PHE A 161 10.07 0.55 7.93
CA PHE A 161 10.14 0.96 6.52
C PHE A 161 11.05 2.16 6.25
N PRO A 162 11.00 3.28 7.02
CA PRO A 162 11.81 4.47 6.69
C PRO A 162 13.31 4.21 6.68
N ALA A 163 13.81 3.30 7.52
CA ALA A 163 15.21 2.91 7.52
C ALA A 163 15.52 1.95 6.35
N LEU A 164 14.63 1.00 6.08
CA LEU A 164 14.78 0.04 4.99
C LEU A 164 14.84 0.70 3.61
N VAL A 165 13.90 1.59 3.31
CA VAL A 165 13.73 2.16 1.96
C VAL A 165 14.80 3.18 1.58
N ARG A 166 15.60 3.65 2.54
CA ARG A 166 16.70 4.59 2.30
C ARG A 166 17.91 3.93 1.63
N ASP A 167 18.03 2.60 1.73
CA ASP A 167 19.13 1.84 1.16
C ASP A 167 18.61 0.77 0.18
N GLN A 168 18.93 0.93 -1.10
CA GLN A 168 18.52 0.01 -2.16
C GLN A 168 19.04 -1.42 -1.93
N ASN A 169 20.22 -1.58 -1.33
CA ASN A 169 20.78 -2.88 -1.00
C ASN A 169 20.01 -3.53 0.17
N ALA A 170 19.59 -2.72 1.14
CA ALA A 170 18.79 -3.18 2.26
C ALA A 170 17.42 -3.71 1.80
N VAL A 171 16.78 -3.07 0.82
CA VAL A 171 15.50 -3.55 0.24
C VAL A 171 15.66 -4.94 -0.40
N ALA A 172 16.71 -5.14 -1.19
CA ALA A 172 16.98 -6.43 -1.82
C ALA A 172 17.28 -7.52 -0.79
N LEU A 173 18.10 -7.19 0.22
CA LEU A 173 18.43 -8.09 1.32
C LEU A 173 17.18 -8.44 2.16
N PHE A 174 16.32 -7.46 2.42
CA PHE A 174 15.06 -7.68 3.09
C PHE A 174 14.14 -8.63 2.32
N ALA A 175 14.01 -8.47 1.01
CA ALA A 175 13.21 -9.40 0.20
C ALA A 175 13.72 -10.85 0.31
N PHE A 176 15.05 -11.04 0.28
CA PHE A 176 15.65 -12.37 0.47
C PHE A 176 15.40 -12.93 1.88
N ASN A 177 15.63 -12.12 2.93
CA ASN A 177 15.45 -12.56 4.32
C ASN A 177 13.97 -12.79 4.67
N ALA A 178 13.05 -11.99 4.12
CA ALA A 178 11.63 -12.15 4.29
C ALA A 178 11.14 -13.49 3.70
N HIS A 179 11.68 -13.90 2.55
CA HIS A 179 11.41 -15.23 2.00
C HIS A 179 11.86 -16.33 2.97
N GLN A 180 13.06 -16.23 3.54
CA GLN A 180 13.56 -17.22 4.51
C GLN A 180 12.72 -17.27 5.79
N PHE A 181 12.14 -16.15 6.23
CA PHE A 181 11.29 -16.10 7.41
C PHE A 181 9.92 -16.75 7.19
N LEU A 182 9.36 -16.63 5.98
CA LEU A 182 7.98 -17.02 5.67
C LEU A 182 7.82 -18.45 5.13
N VAL A 183 8.92 -19.14 4.82
CA VAL A 183 8.93 -20.50 4.24
C VAL A 183 9.14 -21.57 5.31
#